data_AF-A0A967PI68-F1
#
_entry.id   AF-A0A967PI68-F1
#
_cell.length_a   1.000
_cell.length_b   1.000
_cell.length_c   1.000
_cell.angle_alpha   90.00
_cell.angle_beta   90.00
_cell.angle_gamma   90.00
#
_symmetry.space_group_name_H-M   'P 1'
#
loop_
_entity.id
_entity.type
_entity.pdbx_description
1 polymer ?
#
loop_
_entity_poly.entity_id
_entity_poly.type
_entity_poly.pdbx_seq_one_letter_code
_entity_poly.pdbx_strand_id
1 'polypeptide(L)' 'IFQFEDLVSSGEGRALPAVDVDPEEDVYAILYTAGTTGKPKGVMLTHSNLVATGGATARALGMTGDDVV' A
#
# COMPACT_ATOMS: atom_id res chain seq x y z
N ILE A 1 -21.39 -8.69 12.61
CA ILE A 1 -19.93 -8.49 12.39
C ILE A 1 -19.60 -9.29 11.14
N PHE A 2 -19.20 -8.64 10.04
CA PHE A 2 -18.80 -9.34 8.82
C PHE A 2 -17.39 -9.91 8.99
N GLN A 3 -17.13 -11.13 8.48
CA GLN A 3 -15.76 -11.62 8.31
C GLN A 3 -15.12 -10.93 7.09
N PHE A 4 -13.78 -10.95 7.00
CA PHE A 4 -13.07 -10.33 5.89
C PHE A 4 -13.46 -10.99 4.56
N GLU A 5 -13.61 -12.30 4.55
CA GLU A 5 -14.04 -13.11 3.41
C GLU A 5 -15.45 -12.72 2.93
N ASP A 6 -16.36 -12.39 3.86
CA ASP A 6 -17.71 -11.91 3.53
C ASP A 6 -17.65 -10.55 2.81
N LEU A 7 -16.74 -9.67 3.25
CA LEU A 7 -16.54 -8.35 2.63
C LEU A 7 -15.93 -8.47 1.23
N VAL A 8 -14.90 -9.32 1.06
CA VAL A 8 -14.23 -9.53 -0.23
C VAL A 8 -15.21 -10.14 -1.25
N SER A 9 -15.92 -11.20 -0.86
CA SER A 9 -16.90 -11.87 -1.74
C SER A 9 -18.06 -10.95 -2.13
N SER A 10 -18.47 -10.03 -1.24
CA SER A 10 -19.54 -9.06 -1.56
C SER A 10 -19.20 -8.11 -2.73
N GLY A 11 -17.92 -7.98 -3.08
CA GLY A 11 -17.42 -7.18 -4.20
C GLY A 11 -17.27 -7.94 -5.51
N GLU A 12 -17.43 -9.27 -5.53
CA GLU A 12 -17.24 -10.07 -6.74
C GLU A 12 -18.16 -9.63 -7.88
N GLY A 13 -17.61 -9.59 -9.10
CA GLY A 13 -18.33 -9.21 -10.31
C GLY A 13 -18.70 -7.73 -10.40
N ARG A 14 -18.34 -6.89 -9.42
CA ARG A 14 -18.54 -5.44 -9.50
C ARG A 14 -17.38 -4.80 -10.25
N ALA A 15 -17.70 -4.03 -11.29
CA ALA A 15 -16.72 -3.15 -11.91
C ALA A 15 -16.27 -2.11 -10.88
N LEU A 16 -14.95 -1.96 -10.71
CA LEU A 16 -14.40 -0.88 -9.91
C LEU A 16 -14.64 0.44 -10.66
N PRO A 17 -15.11 1.50 -9.96
CA PRO A 17 -15.21 2.80 -10.59
C PRO A 17 -13.81 3.26 -10.99
N ALA A 18 -13.72 3.93 -12.15
CA ALA A 18 -12.53 4.69 -12.47
C ALA A 18 -12.39 5.80 -11.42
N VAL A 19 -11.24 5.84 -10.76
CA VAL A 19 -10.86 6.89 -9.83
C VAL A 19 -9.70 7.66 -10.45
N ASP A 20 -9.82 8.97 -10.46
CA ASP A 20 -8.70 9.84 -10.71
C ASP A 20 -7.83 9.83 -9.45
N VAL A 21 -6.55 9.52 -9.61
CA VAL A 21 -5.59 9.36 -8.51
C VAL A 21 -4.42 10.27 -8.82
N ASP A 22 -4.14 11.20 -7.92
CA ASP A 22 -2.90 11.96 -7.91
C ASP A 22 -1.83 11.15 -7.15
N PRO A 23 -0.82 10.57 -7.84
CA PRO A 23 0.15 9.71 -7.16
C PRO A 23 1.03 10.43 -6.14
N GLU A 24 1.16 11.76 -6.27
CA GLU A 24 1.99 12.57 -5.38
C GLU A 24 1.26 12.93 -4.09
N GLU A 25 -0.05 13.14 -4.15
CA GLU A 25 -0.86 13.63 -3.03
C GLU A 25 -1.77 12.56 -2.41
N ASP A 26 -2.31 11.63 -3.21
CA ASP A 26 -3.25 10.63 -2.71
C ASP A 26 -2.55 9.51 -1.91
N VAL A 27 -3.14 9.18 -0.76
CA VAL A 27 -2.64 8.16 0.16
C VAL A 27 -2.91 6.76 -0.40
N TYR A 28 -1.83 6.00 -0.59
CA TYR A 28 -1.88 4.59 -0.96
C TYR A 28 -2.05 3.68 0.27
N ALA A 29 -1.26 3.93 1.32
CA ALA A 29 -1.24 3.09 2.51
C ALA A 29 -1.04 3.90 3.79
N ILE A 30 -1.60 3.39 4.89
CA ILE A 30 -1.33 3.88 6.24
C ILE A 30 -0.70 2.74 7.04
N LEU A 31 0.60 2.85 7.32
CA LEU A 31 1.32 1.86 8.13
C LEU A 31 1.34 2.29 9.59
N TYR A 32 0.77 1.46 10.46
CA TYR A 32 0.75 1.73 11.89
C TYR A 32 2.00 1.19 12.59
N THR A 33 2.56 2.00 13.48
CA THR A 33 3.71 1.64 14.33
C THR A 33 3.38 1.88 15.79
N ALA A 34 3.98 1.11 16.70
CA ALA A 34 3.63 1.11 18.14
C ALA A 34 3.69 2.50 18.80
N GLY A 35 4.58 3.38 18.35
CA GLY A 35 4.75 4.74 18.87
C GLY A 35 5.29 4.77 20.31
N THR A 36 6.38 5.50 20.56
CA THR A 36 7.01 5.57 21.90
C THR A 36 6.20 6.35 22.94
N THR A 37 5.17 7.08 22.49
CA THR A 37 4.32 7.94 23.33
C THR A 37 2.96 7.30 23.68
N GLY A 38 2.86 5.97 23.55
CA GLY A 38 1.73 5.16 24.03
C GLY A 38 0.74 4.73 22.96
N LYS A 39 0.23 5.65 22.12
CA LYS A 39 -0.71 5.29 21.04
C LYS A 39 0.03 4.99 19.73
N PRO A 40 -0.39 3.95 18.98
CA PRO A 40 0.14 3.71 17.65
C PRO A 40 -0.06 4.91 16.72
N LYS A 41 0.94 5.16 15.86
CA LYS A 41 0.93 6.26 14.88
C LYS A 41 0.80 5.68 13.47
N GLY A 42 -0.12 6.23 12.68
CA GLY A 42 -0.28 5.90 11.26
C GLY A 42 0.62 6.78 10.41
N VAL A 43 1.45 6.16 9.57
CA VAL A 43 2.27 6.86 8.57
C VAL A 43 1.52 6.83 7.25
N MET A 44 1.07 7.98 6.79
CA MET A 44 0.44 8.13 5.48
C MET A 44 1.53 8.09 4.40
N LEU A 45 1.38 7.17 3.46
CA LEU A 45 2.29 7.00 2.33
C LEU A 45 1.51 7.21 1.04
N THR A 46 2.01 8.08 0.18
CA THR A 46 1.44 8.29 -1.16
C THR A 46 1.93 7.21 -2.11
N HIS A 47 1.29 7.09 -3.29
CA HIS A 47 1.73 6.16 -4.33
C HIS A 47 3.20 6.42 -4.71
N SER A 48 3.56 7.69 -4.89
CA SER A 48 4.92 8.11 -5.24
C SER A 48 5.94 7.76 -4.17
N ASN A 49 5.60 7.81 -2.88
CA ASN A 49 6.49 7.36 -1.81
C ASN A 49 6.88 5.89 -1.99
N LEU A 50 5.90 5.03 -2.27
CA LEU A 50 6.14 3.59 -2.39
C LEU A 50 6.98 3.24 -3.63
N VAL A 51 6.69 3.85 -4.77
CA VAL A 51 7.48 3.64 -6.01
C VAL A 51 8.91 4.13 -5.83
N ALA A 52 9.10 5.29 -5.20
CA ALA A 52 10.42 5.84 -4.93
C ALA A 52 11.25 4.90 -4.04
N THR A 53 10.70 4.44 -2.92
CA THR A 53 11.40 3.52 -2.01
C THR A 53 11.64 2.17 -2.67
N GLY A 54 10.62 1.56 -3.29
CA GLY A 54 10.75 0.26 -3.96
C GLY A 54 11.79 0.27 -5.07
N GLY A 55 11.79 1.32 -5.91
CA GLY A 55 12.78 1.48 -6.97
C GLY A 55 14.20 1.71 -6.44
N ALA A 56 14.35 2.47 -5.34
CA ALA A 56 15.65 2.66 -4.70
C ALA A 56 16.18 1.35 -4.09
N THR A 57 15.32 0.60 -3.40
CA THR A 57 15.67 -0.70 -2.81
C THR A 57 16.06 -1.72 -3.89
N ALA A 58 15.27 -1.84 -4.96
CA ALA A 58 15.57 -2.74 -6.07
C ALA A 58 16.95 -2.45 -6.68
N ARG A 59 17.28 -1.17 -6.90
CA ARG A 59 18.60 -0.77 -7.40
C ARG A 59 19.71 -1.07 -6.40
N ALA A 60 19.50 -0.75 -5.12
CA ALA A 60 20.50 -0.97 -4.07
C ALA A 60 20.83 -2.45 -3.87
N LEU A 61 19.83 -3.33 -4.05
CA LEU A 61 19.99 -4.78 -3.94
C LEU A 61 20.42 -5.45 -5.25
N GLY A 62 20.48 -4.71 -6.36
CA GLY A 62 20.80 -5.26 -7.67
C GLY A 62 19.74 -6.23 -8.20
N MET A 63 18.47 -6.00 -7.85
CA MET A 63 17.36 -6.87 -8.24
C MET A 63 17.16 -6.90 -9.76
N THR A 64 16.87 -8.09 -10.27
CA THR A 64 16.63 -8.43 -11.67
C THR A 64 15.31 -9.18 -11.82
N GLY A 65 14.86 -9.37 -13.06
CA GLY A 65 13.64 -10.13 -13.34
C GLY A 65 13.76 -11.64 -13.08
N ASP A 66 14.98 -12.15 -12.87
CA ASP A 66 15.25 -13.55 -12.60
C ASP A 66 15.24 -13.87 -11.09
N ASP A 67 15.14 -12.86 -10.23
CA ASP A 67 15.10 -13.04 -8.78
C ASP A 67 13.77 -13.63 -8.32
N VAL A 68 13.82 -14.48 -7.29
CA VAL A 68 12.65 -15.10 -6.66
C VAL A 68 12.44 -14.53 -5.26
N VAL A 69 11.18 -14.28 -4.90
CA VAL A 69 10.75 -13.72 -3.61
C VAL A 69 10.15 -14.80 -2.73
#